data_AF-A0A357TE81-F1
#
_entry.id   AF-A0A357TE81-F1
#
_cell.length_a   1.000
_cell.length_b   1.000
_cell.length_c   1.000
_cell.angle_alpha   90.00
_cell.angle_beta   90.00
_cell.angle_gamma   90.00
#
_symmetry.space_group_name_H-M   'P 1'
#
loop_
_entity.id
_entity.type
_entity.pdbx_description
1 polymer ?
#
loop_
_entity_poly.entity_id
_entity_poly.type
_entity_poly.pdbx_seq_one_letter_code
_entity_poly.pdbx_strand_id
1 'polypeptide(L)'
;MIRNISTLAKRLAALATLAILPALSNAQDKVEIVSADTATVDIDVANPLDNQPGLYGSEMIAEKMPVAEVHASTIVEIEGGLATAWFGGTREKARDVVIWMSRNTGSGWSKPEVVADGISPKNRTQQACWNPVLFKQSNGSLILFYKVGPSPTRWWGMMKRSDDDGVTWKKPVRLPDG
;
A
#
# COMPACT_ATOMS: atom_id res chain seq x y z
N MET A 1 -24.85 76.48 -29.66
CA MET A 1 -24.15 77.78 -29.71
C MET A 1 -23.54 77.97 -28.32
N ILE A 2 -22.25 77.90 -27.99
CA ILE A 2 -20.94 78.10 -28.63
C ILE A 2 -19.93 77.40 -27.68
N ARG A 3 -19.24 76.35 -28.13
CA ARG A 3 -17.78 76.23 -28.43
C ARG A 3 -16.90 75.58 -27.33
N ASN A 4 -16.26 74.49 -27.78
CA ASN A 4 -15.03 73.85 -27.33
C ASN A 4 -13.95 74.82 -26.82
N ILE A 5 -13.15 74.34 -25.84
CA ILE A 5 -11.75 74.72 -25.70
C ILE A 5 -10.89 73.45 -25.64
N SER A 6 -9.82 73.51 -26.42
CA SER A 6 -8.91 72.46 -26.89
C SER A 6 -7.67 72.26 -26.00
N THR A 7 -7.17 71.01 -25.98
CA THR A 7 -5.76 70.55 -26.03
C THR A 7 -4.64 71.43 -25.45
N LEU A 8 -3.72 70.84 -24.66
CA LEU A 8 -2.43 70.31 -25.16
C LEU A 8 -1.48 69.94 -24.00
N ALA A 9 -0.77 68.84 -24.23
CA ALA A 9 0.26 68.22 -23.41
C ALA A 9 1.36 69.14 -22.85
N LYS A 10 1.95 68.75 -21.71
CA LYS A 10 3.40 68.83 -21.47
C LYS A 10 3.85 67.82 -20.42
N ARG A 11 5.00 67.25 -20.71
CA ARG A 11 5.66 66.08 -20.12
C ARG A 11 6.46 66.43 -18.85
N LEU A 12 6.59 65.41 -17.99
CA LEU A 12 7.74 65.02 -17.16
C LEU A 12 8.60 66.13 -16.50
N ALA A 13 8.73 66.06 -15.16
CA ALA A 13 10.01 65.70 -14.53
C ALA A 13 9.80 65.38 -13.04
N ALA A 14 10.44 64.30 -12.61
CA ALA A 14 10.48 63.78 -11.25
C ALA A 14 11.36 64.63 -10.33
N LEU A 15 11.07 64.63 -9.02
CA LEU A 15 12.03 64.28 -7.96
C LEU A 15 11.30 64.30 -6.61
N ALA A 16 11.14 63.15 -5.98
CA ALA A 16 10.85 63.05 -4.55
C ALA A 16 11.68 61.91 -3.98
N THR A 17 12.79 62.25 -3.34
CA THR A 17 13.50 61.37 -2.41
C THR A 17 13.05 61.73 -1.00
N LEU A 18 12.35 60.82 -0.34
CA LEU A 18 12.42 60.69 1.11
C LEU A 18 12.23 59.22 1.49
N ALA A 19 13.30 58.64 2.03
CA ALA A 19 13.36 57.28 2.51
C ALA A 19 12.68 57.17 3.88
N ILE A 20 11.85 56.13 4.08
CA ILE A 20 11.55 55.56 5.39
C ILE A 20 11.62 54.03 5.27
N LEU A 21 12.30 53.43 6.25
CA LEU A 21 12.71 52.02 6.41
C LEU A 21 11.57 50.98 6.32
N PRO A 22 11.91 49.69 6.11
CA PRO A 22 10.96 48.66 5.66
C PRO A 22 10.07 48.19 6.80
N ALA A 23 8.75 48.27 6.61
CA ALA A 23 7.85 47.37 7.30
C ALA A 23 7.98 46.00 6.60
N LEU A 24 8.42 45.00 7.37
CA LEU A 24 8.43 43.59 6.99
C LEU A 24 7.09 43.22 6.35
N SER A 25 7.13 42.98 5.03
CA SER A 25 6.06 42.31 4.32
C SER A 25 5.88 40.93 4.96
N ASN A 26 4.68 40.65 5.46
CA ASN A 26 4.22 39.28 5.63
C ASN A 26 4.19 38.65 4.24
N ALA A 27 5.29 37.99 3.87
CA ALA A 27 5.24 36.92 2.89
C ALA A 27 4.41 35.81 3.53
N GLN A 28 3.09 35.89 3.35
CA GLN A 28 2.28 34.69 3.36
C GLN A 28 2.78 33.91 2.14
N ASP A 29 3.66 32.95 2.39
CA ASP A 29 4.01 31.92 1.42
C ASP A 29 2.69 31.25 1.01
N LYS A 30 2.17 31.72 -0.11
CA LYS A 30 1.05 31.09 -0.79
C LYS A 30 1.66 29.81 -1.33
N VAL A 31 1.50 28.71 -0.59
CA VAL A 31 1.83 27.38 -1.08
C VAL A 31 0.94 27.15 -2.28
N GLU A 32 1.51 27.36 -3.46
CA GLU A 32 0.90 26.98 -4.71
C GLU A 32 1.01 25.46 -4.76
N ILE A 33 -0.10 24.77 -4.48
CA ILE A 33 -0.21 23.35 -4.77
C ILE A 33 -0.18 23.25 -6.28
N VAL A 34 1.02 23.02 -6.82
CA VAL A 34 1.17 22.55 -8.19
C VAL A 34 0.49 21.18 -8.19
N SER A 35 -0.74 21.14 -8.71
CA SER A 35 -1.39 19.90 -9.10
C SER A 35 -0.44 19.26 -10.11
N ALA A 36 0.37 18.31 -9.66
CA ALA A 36 1.04 17.42 -10.58
C ALA A 36 -0.10 16.77 -11.39
N ASP A 37 -0.10 16.98 -12.70
CA ASP A 37 -0.92 16.18 -13.59
C ASP A 37 -0.58 14.72 -13.27
N THR A 38 -1.44 14.06 -12.49
CA THR A 38 -1.48 12.61 -12.42
C THR A 38 -1.93 12.17 -13.80
N ALA A 39 -0.97 12.08 -14.72
CA ALA A 39 -1.10 11.28 -15.89
C ALA A 39 -1.34 9.87 -15.38
N THR A 40 -2.62 9.48 -15.31
CA THR A 40 -2.99 8.08 -15.25
C THR A 40 -2.45 7.50 -16.55
N VAL A 41 -1.31 6.82 -16.44
CA VAL A 41 -0.82 6.00 -17.54
C VAL A 41 -1.80 4.85 -17.63
N ASP A 42 -2.53 4.79 -18.74
CA ASP A 42 -3.27 3.59 -19.10
C ASP A 42 -2.25 2.45 -19.19
N ILE A 43 -2.28 1.55 -18.21
CA ILE A 43 -1.52 0.30 -18.30
C ILE A 43 -2.26 -0.52 -19.34
N ASP A 44 -1.70 -0.58 -20.55
CA ASP A 44 -2.13 -1.56 -21.54
C ASP A 44 -1.97 -2.95 -20.92
N VAL A 45 -3.11 -3.60 -20.67
CA VAL A 45 -3.19 -4.91 -20.00
C VAL A 45 -2.78 -6.04 -20.95
N ALA A 46 -2.47 -5.74 -22.23
CA ALA A 46 -1.68 -6.65 -23.06
C ALA A 46 -0.26 -6.71 -22.48
N ASN A 47 -0.10 -7.56 -21.47
CA ASN A 47 1.13 -7.66 -20.74
C ASN A 47 2.19 -8.22 -21.71
N PRO A 48 3.31 -7.54 -21.97
CA PRO A 48 4.39 -8.09 -22.80
C PRO A 48 4.95 -9.41 -22.23
N LEU A 49 4.52 -9.82 -21.03
CA LEU A 49 4.73 -11.13 -20.46
C LEU A 49 3.88 -12.24 -21.10
N ASP A 50 2.70 -11.97 -21.67
CA ASP A 50 1.75 -12.98 -22.13
C ASP A 50 2.30 -13.90 -23.23
N ASN A 51 3.34 -13.46 -23.95
CA ASN A 51 4.03 -14.24 -24.97
C ASN A 51 5.42 -14.75 -24.53
N GLN A 52 5.74 -14.71 -23.22
CA GLN A 52 7.03 -15.19 -22.72
C GLN A 52 7.08 -16.72 -22.77
N PRO A 53 8.12 -17.33 -23.38
CA PRO A 53 8.30 -18.77 -23.34
C PRO A 53 8.31 -19.28 -21.90
N GLY A 54 7.41 -20.21 -21.58
CA GLY A 54 7.27 -20.78 -20.24
C GLY A 54 6.26 -20.07 -19.33
N LEU A 55 5.64 -18.96 -19.76
CA LEU A 55 4.48 -18.41 -19.06
C LEU A 55 3.23 -19.21 -19.44
N TYR A 56 2.59 -19.82 -18.44
CA TYR A 56 1.33 -20.55 -18.64
C TYR A 56 0.11 -19.62 -18.59
N GLY A 57 0.17 -18.55 -17.79
CA GLY A 57 -0.89 -17.56 -17.66
C GLY A 57 -0.53 -16.50 -16.63
N SER A 58 -1.28 -15.40 -16.65
CA SER A 58 -1.18 -14.34 -15.66
C SER A 58 -2.58 -13.89 -15.24
N GLU A 59 -2.77 -13.65 -13.95
CA GLU A 59 -4.07 -13.23 -13.39
C GLU A 59 -3.83 -12.28 -12.21
N MET A 60 -4.75 -11.33 -12.02
CA MET A 60 -4.79 -10.52 -10.81
C MET A 60 -5.60 -11.22 -9.73
N ILE A 61 -5.03 -11.33 -8.53
CA ILE A 61 -5.71 -11.92 -7.35
C ILE A 61 -6.83 -11.00 -6.85
N ALA A 62 -6.61 -9.68 -6.93
CA ALA A 62 -7.60 -8.67 -6.58
C ALA A 62 -7.34 -7.38 -7.37
N GLU A 63 -8.38 -6.81 -7.96
CA GLU A 63 -8.31 -5.51 -8.64
C GLU A 63 -8.07 -4.35 -7.66
N LYS A 64 -8.59 -4.48 -6.44
CA LYS A 64 -8.46 -3.48 -5.39
C LYS A 64 -8.28 -4.12 -4.02
N MET A 65 -7.21 -3.73 -3.34
CA MET A 65 -6.97 -4.07 -1.94
C MET A 65 -7.57 -3.01 -1.01
N PRO A 66 -8.04 -3.40 0.19
CA PRO A 66 -8.48 -2.45 1.22
C PRO A 66 -7.31 -1.74 1.94
N VAL A 67 -6.07 -2.04 1.56
CA VAL A 67 -4.83 -1.50 2.13
C VAL A 67 -3.97 -0.90 1.03
N ALA A 68 -3.13 0.08 1.38
CA ALA A 68 -2.34 0.83 0.41
C ALA A 68 -1.12 0.04 -0.10
N GLU A 69 -0.50 -0.78 0.75
CA GLU A 69 0.70 -1.54 0.40
C GLU A 69 0.55 -3.03 0.70
N VAL A 70 1.09 -3.87 -0.20
CA VAL A 70 1.20 -5.32 -0.06
C VAL A 70 2.59 -5.78 -0.48
N HIS A 71 3.18 -6.75 0.21
CA HIS A 71 4.54 -7.22 -0.07
C HIS A 71 4.81 -8.65 0.48
N ALA A 72 5.91 -9.25 0.05
CA ALA A 72 6.40 -10.59 0.40
C ALA A 72 5.35 -11.70 0.26
N SER A 73 4.92 -11.94 -0.97
CA SER A 73 3.95 -12.99 -1.28
C SER A 73 4.54 -14.40 -1.22
N THR A 74 3.67 -15.37 -0.99
CA THR A 74 3.92 -16.82 -1.06
C THR A 74 2.75 -17.47 -1.78
N ILE A 75 3.00 -18.61 -2.43
CA ILE A 75 1.98 -19.43 -3.09
C ILE A 75 2.21 -20.90 -2.78
N VAL A 76 1.14 -21.69 -2.71
CA VAL A 76 1.19 -23.14 -2.53
C VAL A 76 0.04 -23.81 -3.26
N GLU A 77 0.24 -25.05 -3.68
CA GLU A 77 -0.83 -25.92 -4.14
C GLU A 77 -1.71 -26.38 -2.97
N ILE A 78 -3.02 -26.37 -3.19
CA ILE A 78 -4.06 -26.89 -2.29
C ILE A 78 -4.96 -27.85 -3.07
N GLU A 79 -5.85 -28.56 -2.38
CA GLU A 79 -6.79 -29.44 -3.08
C GLU A 79 -7.65 -28.62 -4.05
N GLY A 80 -7.55 -28.95 -5.34
CA GLY A 80 -8.32 -28.28 -6.39
C GLY A 80 -7.79 -26.92 -6.84
N GLY A 81 -6.59 -26.48 -6.41
CA GLY A 81 -5.97 -25.27 -6.96
C GLY A 81 -4.84 -24.66 -6.16
N LEU A 82 -4.87 -23.34 -5.97
CA LEU A 82 -3.77 -22.54 -5.40
C LEU A 82 -4.23 -21.68 -4.24
N ALA A 83 -3.35 -21.52 -3.26
CA ALA A 83 -3.48 -20.58 -2.16
C ALA A 83 -2.31 -19.60 -2.16
N THR A 84 -2.60 -18.31 -1.95
CA THR A 84 -1.61 -17.25 -1.87
C THR A 84 -1.73 -16.49 -0.57
N ALA A 85 -0.61 -16.00 -0.03
CA ALA A 85 -0.62 -15.10 1.12
C ALA A 85 0.45 -14.03 0.97
N TRP A 86 0.24 -12.89 1.62
CA TRP A 86 1.15 -11.74 1.63
C TRP A 86 0.86 -10.90 2.88
N PHE A 87 1.78 -10.01 3.27
CA PHE A 87 1.44 -9.01 4.28
C PHE A 87 0.96 -7.72 3.62
N GLY A 88 0.09 -6.97 4.29
CA GLY A 88 -0.38 -5.69 3.78
C GLY A 88 -1.01 -4.80 4.84
N GLY A 89 -0.90 -3.48 4.64
CA GLY A 89 -1.34 -2.44 5.57
C GLY A 89 -1.17 -1.02 4.99
N THR A 90 -1.25 0.00 5.83
CA THR A 90 -1.08 1.41 5.42
C THR A 90 0.29 1.67 4.79
N ARG A 91 1.34 1.09 5.37
CA ARG A 91 2.70 1.06 4.81
C ARG A 91 3.50 -0.06 5.45
N GLU A 92 4.61 -0.46 4.83
CA GLU A 92 5.53 -1.39 5.46
C GLU A 92 5.90 -0.94 6.89
N LYS A 93 6.00 -1.88 7.82
CA LYS A 93 6.26 -1.69 9.27
C LYS A 93 5.13 -1.05 10.08
N ALA A 94 4.05 -0.58 9.46
CA ALA A 94 2.92 -0.02 10.20
C ALA A 94 2.23 -1.09 11.06
N ARG A 95 1.66 -0.68 12.20
CA ARG A 95 1.05 -1.64 13.14
C ARG A 95 -0.13 -2.38 12.52
N ASP A 96 -0.88 -1.75 11.63
CA ASP A 96 -2.01 -2.34 10.93
C ASP A 96 -1.61 -3.37 9.85
N VAL A 97 -0.32 -3.63 9.64
CA VAL A 97 0.13 -4.70 8.74
C VAL A 97 -0.27 -6.07 9.29
N VAL A 98 -1.07 -6.79 8.52
CA VAL A 98 -1.57 -8.14 8.80
C VAL A 98 -1.29 -9.08 7.63
N ILE A 99 -1.49 -10.38 7.81
CA ILE A 99 -1.36 -11.36 6.73
C ILE A 99 -2.71 -11.54 6.04
N TRP A 100 -2.72 -11.30 4.74
CA TRP A 100 -3.83 -11.51 3.83
C TRP A 100 -3.64 -12.83 3.07
N MET A 101 -4.75 -13.44 2.68
CA MET A 101 -4.78 -14.66 1.88
C MET A 101 -5.91 -14.62 0.86
N SER A 102 -5.68 -15.24 -0.30
CA SER A 102 -6.70 -15.56 -1.28
C SER A 102 -6.48 -16.98 -1.82
N ARG A 103 -7.55 -17.61 -2.29
CA ARG A 103 -7.55 -18.99 -2.79
C ARG A 103 -8.24 -19.06 -4.13
N ASN A 104 -7.69 -19.84 -5.04
CA ASN A 104 -8.31 -20.19 -6.31
C ASN A 104 -8.52 -21.70 -6.34
N THR A 105 -9.78 -22.14 -6.27
CA THR A 105 -10.18 -23.55 -6.29
C THR A 105 -10.72 -23.98 -7.66
N GLY A 106 -10.28 -23.31 -8.73
CA GLY A 106 -10.71 -23.56 -10.11
C GLY A 106 -11.82 -22.65 -10.63
N SER A 107 -12.40 -21.79 -9.77
CA SER A 107 -13.43 -20.81 -10.14
C SER A 107 -12.94 -19.35 -10.05
N GLY A 108 -11.62 -19.15 -10.05
CA GLY A 108 -11.00 -17.84 -9.84
C GLY A 108 -10.64 -17.57 -8.38
N TRP A 109 -9.97 -16.45 -8.14
CA TRP A 109 -9.49 -16.04 -6.81
C TRP A 109 -10.63 -15.59 -5.90
N SER A 110 -10.61 -16.08 -4.66
CA SER A 110 -11.49 -15.59 -3.59
C SER A 110 -11.14 -14.15 -3.25
N LYS A 111 -12.10 -13.43 -2.66
CA LYS A 111 -11.80 -12.14 -2.04
C LYS A 111 -10.65 -12.31 -1.02
N PRO A 112 -9.66 -11.40 -0.99
CA PRO A 112 -8.63 -11.44 0.03
C PRO A 112 -9.19 -11.29 1.44
N GLU A 113 -8.74 -12.15 2.35
CA GLU A 113 -9.16 -12.19 3.74
C GLU A 113 -7.96 -12.14 4.69
N VAL A 114 -8.14 -11.52 5.86
CA VAL A 114 -7.10 -11.50 6.90
C VAL A 114 -7.07 -12.86 7.59
N VAL A 115 -5.93 -13.54 7.51
CA VAL A 115 -5.74 -14.87 8.11
C VAL A 115 -4.82 -14.86 9.33
N ALA A 116 -4.04 -13.80 9.54
CA ALA A 116 -3.28 -13.61 10.77
C ALA A 116 -3.06 -12.13 11.08
N ASP A 117 -3.15 -11.79 12.37
CA ASP A 117 -2.80 -10.48 12.91
C ASP A 117 -1.65 -10.59 13.92
N GLY A 118 -1.20 -9.43 14.41
CA GLY A 118 -0.15 -9.31 15.41
C GLY A 118 -0.69 -8.87 16.76
N ILE A 119 -1.96 -9.15 17.07
CA ILE A 119 -2.59 -8.73 18.32
C ILE A 119 -2.06 -9.63 19.44
N SER A 120 -1.33 -9.02 20.37
CA SER A 120 -0.88 -9.71 21.57
C SER A 120 -2.07 -10.12 22.44
N PRO A 121 -2.22 -11.41 22.79
CA PRO A 121 -3.29 -11.86 23.69
C PRO A 121 -3.11 -11.31 25.12
N LYS A 122 -1.89 -10.91 25.51
CA LYS A 122 -1.60 -10.44 26.88
C LYS A 122 -2.05 -9.01 27.14
N ASN A 123 -1.85 -8.12 26.17
CA ASN A 123 -2.07 -6.68 26.36
C ASN A 123 -2.84 -6.02 25.21
N ARG A 124 -3.36 -6.81 24.27
CA ARG A 124 -4.17 -6.36 23.12
C ARG A 124 -3.49 -5.33 22.22
N THR A 125 -2.16 -5.23 22.30
CA THR A 125 -1.39 -4.37 21.41
C THR A 125 -1.16 -5.06 20.07
N GLN A 126 -1.35 -4.32 18.98
CA GLN A 126 -1.08 -4.79 17.63
C GLN A 126 0.39 -4.49 17.25
N GLN A 127 1.05 -5.50 16.70
CA GLN A 127 2.37 -5.40 16.07
C GLN A 127 2.25 -5.76 14.58
N ALA A 128 3.18 -5.27 13.77
CA ALA A 128 3.21 -5.59 12.34
C ALA A 128 3.46 -7.09 12.13
N CYS A 129 2.77 -7.67 11.15
CA CYS A 129 3.03 -9.01 10.62
C CYS A 129 3.97 -8.96 9.42
N TRP A 130 4.72 -10.03 9.18
CA TRP A 130 5.71 -10.06 8.09
C TRP A 130 5.90 -11.47 7.51
N ASN A 131 6.41 -11.49 6.27
CA ASN A 131 6.97 -12.65 5.56
C ASN A 131 6.17 -13.95 5.78
N PRO A 132 4.92 -14.03 5.29
CA PRO A 132 4.18 -15.27 5.34
C PRO A 132 4.86 -16.33 4.47
N VAL A 133 4.82 -17.58 4.94
CA VAL A 133 5.24 -18.76 4.18
C VAL A 133 4.16 -19.81 4.35
N LEU A 134 3.54 -20.18 3.23
CA LEU A 134 2.58 -21.27 3.18
C LEU A 134 3.31 -22.59 2.92
N PHE A 135 2.93 -23.63 3.66
CA PHE A 135 3.51 -24.97 3.52
C PHE A 135 2.42 -26.03 3.66
N LYS A 136 2.15 -26.75 2.55
CA LYS A 136 1.23 -27.88 2.54
C LYS A 136 2.00 -29.14 2.99
N GLN A 137 1.55 -29.73 4.10
CA GLN A 137 2.13 -30.95 4.63
C GLN A 137 1.63 -32.17 3.86
N SER A 138 2.40 -33.27 3.90
CA SER A 138 2.01 -34.54 3.27
C SER A 138 0.76 -35.19 3.86
N ASN A 139 0.37 -34.82 5.09
CA ASN A 139 -0.88 -35.26 5.72
C ASN A 139 -2.10 -34.39 5.33
N GLY A 140 -1.94 -33.47 4.37
CA GLY A 140 -3.00 -32.59 3.89
C GLY A 140 -3.17 -31.29 4.66
N SER A 141 -2.55 -31.09 5.82
CA SER A 141 -2.67 -29.83 6.57
C SER A 141 -1.91 -28.69 5.89
N LEU A 142 -2.51 -27.50 5.89
CA LEU A 142 -1.86 -26.28 5.45
C LEU A 142 -1.32 -25.51 6.66
N ILE A 143 -0.02 -25.18 6.61
CA ILE A 143 0.67 -24.42 7.64
C ILE A 143 0.99 -23.02 7.11
N LEU A 144 0.69 -22.01 7.91
CA LEU A 144 1.12 -20.63 7.70
C LEU A 144 2.15 -20.29 8.76
N PHE A 145 3.39 -20.09 8.33
CA PHE A 145 4.43 -19.45 9.13
C PHE A 145 4.42 -17.96 8.84
N TYR A 146 4.63 -17.14 9.86
CA TYR A 146 4.73 -15.68 9.72
C TYR A 146 5.50 -15.09 10.89
N LYS A 147 5.93 -13.84 10.75
CA LYS A 147 6.64 -13.12 11.81
C LYS A 147 5.74 -12.05 12.39
N VAL A 148 5.93 -11.74 13.67
CA VAL A 148 5.29 -10.61 14.33
C VAL A 148 6.35 -9.80 15.08
N GLY A 149 6.32 -8.48 14.95
CA GLY A 149 7.23 -7.62 15.70
C GLY A 149 7.35 -6.19 15.15
N PRO A 150 8.00 -5.30 15.92
CA PRO A 150 8.14 -3.89 15.57
C PRO A 150 9.12 -3.61 14.41
N SER A 151 10.02 -4.53 14.07
CA SER A 151 10.97 -4.32 12.96
C SER A 151 11.48 -5.64 12.35
N PRO A 152 12.06 -5.61 11.14
CA PRO A 152 12.69 -6.79 10.53
C PRO A 152 13.86 -7.39 11.35
N THR A 153 14.41 -6.63 12.29
CA THR A 153 15.46 -7.06 13.23
C THR A 153 14.94 -7.45 14.61
N ARG A 154 13.67 -7.16 14.93
CA ARG A 154 13.05 -7.45 16.23
C ARG A 154 11.68 -8.05 15.98
N TRP A 155 11.62 -9.37 15.91
CA TRP A 155 10.42 -10.15 15.67
C TRP A 155 10.51 -11.51 16.33
N TRP A 156 9.39 -12.21 16.38
CA TRP A 156 9.32 -13.62 16.76
C TRP A 156 8.48 -14.40 15.75
N GLY A 157 8.75 -15.70 15.66
CA GLY A 157 8.03 -16.60 14.77
C GLY A 157 6.66 -16.98 15.31
N MET A 158 5.70 -17.04 14.41
CA MET A 158 4.33 -17.49 14.67
C MET A 158 3.94 -18.53 13.62
N MET A 159 3.01 -19.41 14.00
CA MET A 159 2.47 -20.42 13.11
C MET A 159 0.96 -20.59 13.32
N LYS A 160 0.22 -20.79 12.22
CA LYS A 160 -1.16 -21.26 12.23
C LYS A 160 -1.28 -22.53 11.37
N ARG A 161 -2.23 -23.37 11.72
CA ARG A 161 -2.57 -24.59 10.96
C ARG A 161 -4.03 -24.52 10.52
N SER A 162 -4.27 -24.94 9.29
CA SER A 162 -5.58 -25.23 8.72
C SER A 162 -5.62 -26.72 8.34
N ASP A 163 -6.77 -27.35 8.57
CA ASP A 163 -7.06 -28.72 8.13
C ASP A 163 -8.03 -28.73 6.93
N ASP A 164 -8.33 -27.56 6.37
CA ASP A 164 -9.33 -27.31 5.32
C ASP A 164 -8.85 -26.28 4.29
N ASP A 165 -7.58 -26.36 3.91
CA ASP A 165 -6.98 -25.52 2.86
C ASP A 165 -7.22 -24.02 3.01
N GLY A 166 -7.04 -23.56 4.24
CA GLY A 166 -7.11 -22.16 4.62
C GLY A 166 -8.52 -21.59 4.68
N VAL A 167 -9.58 -22.42 4.65
CA VAL A 167 -10.95 -21.92 4.95
C VAL A 167 -10.98 -21.44 6.40
N THR A 168 -10.51 -22.30 7.32
CA THR A 168 -10.46 -21.98 8.74
C THR A 168 -9.06 -22.21 9.29
N TRP A 169 -8.76 -21.49 10.35
CA TRP A 169 -7.44 -21.52 10.96
C TRP A 169 -7.54 -21.76 12.47
N LYS A 170 -6.72 -22.68 12.96
CA LYS A 170 -6.54 -22.89 14.39
C LYS A 170 -5.90 -21.66 15.05
N LYS A 171 -5.96 -21.64 16.39
CA LYS A 171 -5.32 -20.59 17.19
C LYS A 171 -3.82 -20.51 16.86
N PRO A 172 -3.26 -19.30 16.74
CA PRO A 172 -1.85 -19.12 16.44
C PRO A 172 -0.97 -19.62 17.60
N VAL A 173 0.17 -20.20 17.24
CA VAL A 173 1.17 -20.71 18.16
C VAL A 173 2.46 -19.93 17.96
N ARG A 174 3.08 -19.49 19.05
CA ARG A 174 4.41 -18.87 19.02
C ARG A 174 5.46 -19.96 18.85
N LEU A 175 6.35 -19.77 17.88
CA LEU A 175 7.51 -20.65 17.70
C LEU A 175 8.56 -20.38 18.79
N PRO A 176 9.40 -21.38 19.13
CA PRO A 176 10.54 -21.16 20.02
C PRO A 176 11.41 -19.99 19.57
N ASP A 177 12.07 -19.34 20.53
CA ASP A 177 13.10 -18.36 20.19
C ASP A 177 14.26 -19.10 19.48
N GLY A 178 14.83 -18.46 18.45
CA GLY A 178 15.88 -19.03 17.60
C GLY A 178 17.29 -18.74 18.10
#